data_AF-A0A9E0KKK1-F1
#
_entry.id   AF-A0A9E0KKK1-F1
#
_cell.length_a   1.000
_cell.length_b   1.000
_cell.length_c   1.000
_cell.angle_alpha   90.00
_cell.angle_beta   90.00
_cell.angle_gamma   90.00
#
_symmetry.space_group_name_H-M   'P 1'
#
loop_
_entity.id
_entity.type
_entity.pdbx_description
1 polymer ?
#
loop_
_entity_poly.entity_id
_entity_poly.type
_entity_poly.pdbx_seq_one_letter_code
_entity_poly.pdbx_strand_id
1 'polypeptide(L)'
;MKEIIQKLSTYNIFNYLLPGIIFVAFLKLFTVHNLVFGDIIIDLFVCYFIGLVISRIGSLVIEYLLKKIRIIKFSDYKKYIQASKNDEKIELFSEINNMYRTFISLFLCLLLVIGYDSIRDIFVINKTLESVILFVVLILLFTLSYKKQTDYISKRIDAQQKGE
;
A
#
# COMPACT_ATOMS: atom_id res chain seq x y z
N MET A 1 10.63 22.32 0.96
CA MET A 1 9.43 21.60 0.45
C MET A 1 9.57 21.20 -1.02
N LYS A 2 9.79 22.14 -1.95
CA LYS A 2 10.01 21.82 -3.38
C LYS A 2 11.09 20.73 -3.60
N GLU A 3 12.24 20.85 -2.95
CA GLU A 3 13.33 19.85 -3.08
C GLU A 3 12.95 18.46 -2.58
N ILE A 4 12.17 18.35 -1.49
CA ILE A 4 11.72 17.06 -0.95
C ILE A 4 10.71 16.41 -1.90
N ILE A 5 9.76 17.20 -2.42
CA ILE A 5 8.76 16.73 -3.38
C ILE A 5 9.43 16.32 -4.70
N GLN A 6 10.42 17.07 -5.18
CA GLN A 6 11.19 16.74 -6.38
C GLN A 6 12.04 15.46 -6.23
N LYS A 7 12.37 15.07 -5.00
CA LYS A 7 13.05 13.79 -4.71
C LYS A 7 12.10 12.60 -4.63
N LEU A 8 10.78 12.83 -4.58
CA LEU A 8 9.82 11.73 -4.69
C LEU A 8 9.70 11.28 -6.14
N SER A 9 9.89 9.99 -6.37
CA SER A 9 9.61 9.40 -7.68
C SER A 9 8.12 9.50 -8.02
N THR A 10 7.81 9.53 -9.31
CA THR A 10 6.44 9.40 -9.82
C THR A 10 5.73 8.21 -9.20
N TYR A 11 6.42 7.07 -9.10
CA TYR A 11 5.92 5.89 -8.41
C TYR A 11 5.46 6.20 -6.98
N ASN A 12 6.30 6.82 -6.17
CA ASN A 12 6.01 7.16 -4.78
C ASN A 12 4.83 8.13 -4.64
N ILE A 13 4.71 9.08 -5.57
CA ILE A 13 3.60 10.04 -5.60
C ILE A 13 2.28 9.29 -5.83
N PHE A 14 2.20 8.47 -6.89
CA PHE A 14 0.94 7.83 -7.29
C PHE A 14 0.60 6.57 -6.49
N ASN A 15 1.59 5.85 -5.96
CA ASN A 15 1.35 4.61 -5.20
C ASN A 15 1.26 4.84 -3.69
N TYR A 16 1.80 5.94 -3.16
CA TYR A 16 1.80 6.21 -1.72
C TYR A 16 1.15 7.55 -1.38
N LEU A 17 1.72 8.68 -1.83
CA LEU A 17 1.25 10.00 -1.38
C LEU A 17 -0.22 10.27 -1.76
N LEU A 18 -0.56 10.10 -3.04
CA LEU A 18 -1.90 10.35 -3.57
C LEU A 18 -2.97 9.46 -2.90
N PRO A 19 -2.79 8.12 -2.81
CA PRO A 19 -3.72 7.27 -2.07
C PRO A 19 -3.89 7.70 -0.61
N GLY A 20 -2.80 8.07 0.06
CA GLY A 20 -2.86 8.56 1.44
C GLY A 20 -3.69 9.83 1.60
N ILE A 21 -3.48 10.81 0.73
CA ILE A 21 -4.26 12.07 0.70
C ILE A 21 -5.74 11.76 0.48
N ILE A 22 -6.07 10.91 -0.50
CA ILE A 22 -7.46 10.54 -0.80
C ILE A 22 -8.10 9.83 0.39
N PHE A 23 -7.37 8.91 1.03
CA PHE A 23 -7.85 8.22 2.22
C PHE A 23 -8.16 9.22 3.36
N VAL A 24 -7.22 10.11 3.69
CA VAL A 24 -7.42 11.10 4.76
C VAL A 24 -8.58 12.06 4.44
N ALA A 25 -8.70 12.49 3.18
CA ALA A 25 -9.78 13.35 2.74
C ALA A 25 -11.16 12.67 2.90
N PHE A 26 -11.30 11.43 2.42
CA PHE A 26 -12.55 10.68 2.55
C PHE A 26 -12.84 10.23 3.97
N LEU A 27 -11.83 9.87 4.75
CA LEU A 27 -11.98 9.57 6.17
C LEU A 27 -12.62 10.75 6.91
N LYS A 28 -12.13 11.98 6.68
CA LYS A 28 -12.69 13.20 7.27
C LYS A 28 -14.12 13.49 6.80
N LEU A 29 -14.47 13.14 5.57
CA LEU A 29 -15.82 13.37 5.03
C LEU A 29 -16.86 12.37 5.56
N PHE A 30 -16.47 11.11 5.77
CA PHE A 30 -17.40 10.03 6.08
C PHE A 30 -17.38 9.56 7.54
N THR A 31 -16.39 10.01 8.33
CA THR A 31 -16.23 9.59 9.73
C THR A 31 -15.93 10.78 10.63
N VAL A 32 -15.92 10.54 11.95
CA VAL A 32 -15.52 11.54 12.94
C VAL A 32 -14.00 11.75 13.00
N HIS A 33 -13.22 10.91 12.33
CA HIS A 33 -11.76 10.93 12.40
C HIS A 33 -11.17 12.01 11.51
N ASN A 34 -10.28 12.83 12.07
CA ASN A 34 -9.53 13.82 11.34
C ASN A 34 -8.02 13.62 11.59
N LEU A 35 -7.29 13.23 10.55
CA LEU A 35 -5.85 12.95 10.59
C LEU A 35 -5.01 14.12 10.05
N VAL A 36 -5.54 15.34 10.13
CA VAL A 36 -4.86 16.59 9.76
C VAL A 36 -4.36 17.28 11.03
N PHE A 37 -3.05 17.51 11.12
CA PHE A 37 -2.35 18.05 12.29
C PHE A 37 -2.06 19.55 12.16
N GLY A 38 -2.35 20.17 11.01
CA GLY A 38 -2.21 21.61 10.79
C GLY A 38 -0.78 22.04 10.39
N ASP A 39 0.16 21.11 10.36
CA ASP A 39 1.48 21.29 9.78
C ASP A 39 1.55 20.51 8.46
N ILE A 40 1.69 21.24 7.36
CA ILE A 40 1.70 20.66 6.01
C ILE A 40 2.81 19.63 5.80
N ILE A 41 3.96 19.77 6.46
CA ILE A 41 5.05 18.80 6.34
C ILE A 41 4.65 17.51 7.05
N ILE A 42 4.16 17.61 8.29
CA ILE A 42 3.67 16.46 9.06
C ILE A 42 2.54 15.77 8.31
N ASP A 43 1.56 16.52 7.83
CA ASP A 43 0.40 16.01 7.09
C ASP A 43 0.82 15.27 5.82
N LEU A 44 1.79 15.79 5.06
CA LEU A 44 2.34 15.11 3.87
C LEU A 44 3.03 13.79 4.23
N PHE A 45 3.83 13.76 5.30
CA PHE A 45 4.48 12.53 5.75
C PHE A 45 3.49 11.49 6.28
N VAL A 46 2.47 11.93 7.03
CA VAL A 46 1.39 11.07 7.50
C VAL A 46 0.60 10.50 6.34
N CYS A 47 0.21 11.33 5.36
CA CYS A 47 -0.46 10.86 4.14
C CYS A 47 0.41 9.84 3.41
N TYR A 48 1.69 10.15 3.18
CA TYR A 48 2.62 9.21 2.55
C TYR A 48 2.67 7.86 3.28
N PHE A 49 2.80 7.89 4.61
CA PHE A 49 2.86 6.68 5.43
C PHE A 49 1.55 5.88 5.37
N ILE A 50 0.39 6.54 5.48
CA ILE A 50 -0.92 5.89 5.34
C ILE A 50 -1.04 5.23 3.98
N GLY A 51 -0.68 5.92 2.90
CA GLY A 51 -0.72 5.35 1.56
C GLY A 51 0.25 4.19 1.36
N LEU A 52 1.43 4.24 1.97
CA LEU A 52 2.37 3.10 2.02
C LEU A 52 1.75 1.89 2.72
N VAL A 53 1.13 2.08 3.89
CA VAL A 53 0.43 1.03 4.63
C VAL A 53 -0.69 0.42 3.78
N ILE A 54 -1.53 1.25 3.17
CA ILE A 54 -2.60 0.80 2.27
C ILE A 54 -2.02 0.01 1.08
N SER A 55 -0.93 0.48 0.48
CA SER A 55 -0.26 -0.23 -0.62
C SER A 55 0.26 -1.61 -0.19
N ARG A 56 0.79 -1.73 1.04
CA ARG A 56 1.22 -3.02 1.60
C ARG A 56 0.04 -3.97 1.80
N ILE A 57 -1.07 -3.49 2.36
CA ILE A 57 -2.32 -4.27 2.47
C ILE A 57 -2.77 -4.74 1.09
N GLY A 58 -2.77 -3.84 0.09
CA GLY A 58 -3.05 -4.17 -1.30
C GLY A 58 -2.19 -5.32 -1.81
N SER A 59 -0.89 -5.25 -1.58
CA SER A 59 0.07 -6.25 -2.07
C SER A 59 -0.01 -7.60 -1.35
N LEU A 60 -0.35 -7.63 -0.06
CA LEU A 60 -0.36 -8.85 0.75
C LEU A 60 -1.73 -9.52 0.76
N VAL A 61 -2.80 -8.74 0.77
CA VAL A 61 -4.17 -9.22 0.88
C VAL A 61 -4.84 -9.22 -0.50
N ILE A 62 -4.98 -8.04 -1.13
CA ILE A 62 -5.78 -7.89 -2.36
C ILE A 62 -5.20 -8.70 -3.51
N GLU A 63 -3.89 -8.58 -3.76
CA GLU A 63 -3.22 -9.37 -4.79
C GLU A 63 -3.40 -10.88 -4.58
N TYR A 64 -3.23 -11.33 -3.33
CA TYR A 64 -3.36 -12.74 -2.98
C TYR A 64 -4.79 -13.24 -3.21
N LEU A 65 -5.80 -12.49 -2.74
CA LEU A 65 -7.20 -12.84 -2.92
C LEU A 65 -7.59 -12.90 -4.39
N LEU A 66 -7.27 -11.85 -5.17
CA LEU A 66 -7.61 -11.78 -6.60
C LEU A 66 -6.92 -12.87 -7.43
N LYS A 67 -5.69 -13.26 -7.06
CA LYS A 67 -5.01 -14.45 -7.64
C LYS A 67 -5.74 -15.74 -7.28
N LYS A 68 -6.14 -15.90 -6.00
CA LYS A 68 -6.80 -17.10 -5.49
C LYS A 68 -8.14 -17.35 -6.18
N ILE A 69 -8.92 -16.29 -6.43
CA ILE A 69 -10.20 -16.36 -7.17
C ILE A 69 -10.02 -16.24 -8.69
N ARG A 70 -8.78 -16.25 -9.20
CA ARG A 70 -8.41 -16.26 -10.62
C ARG A 70 -8.91 -15.05 -11.44
N ILE A 71 -9.20 -13.92 -10.80
CA ILE A 71 -9.50 -12.66 -11.51
C ILE A 71 -8.24 -12.10 -12.18
N ILE A 72 -7.07 -12.27 -11.54
CA ILE A 72 -5.79 -11.85 -12.11
C ILE A 72 -4.81 -13.01 -12.18
N LYS A 73 -3.93 -12.96 -13.19
CA LYS A 73 -2.81 -13.88 -13.36
C LYS A 73 -1.56 -13.08 -13.70
N PHE A 74 -0.46 -13.40 -13.03
CA PHE A 74 0.84 -12.79 -13.32
C PHE A 74 1.67 -13.74 -14.18
N SER A 75 2.43 -13.16 -15.10
CA SER A 75 3.50 -13.87 -15.80
C SER A 75 4.59 -14.30 -14.84
N ASP A 76 5.39 -15.29 -15.26
CA ASP A 76 6.57 -15.69 -14.51
C ASP A 76 7.51 -14.50 -14.27
N TYR A 77 8.08 -14.42 -13.08
CA TYR A 77 8.86 -13.24 -12.67
C TYR A 77 10.18 -13.12 -13.46
N LYS A 78 10.80 -14.21 -13.89
CA LYS A 78 11.99 -14.15 -14.74
C LYS A 78 11.64 -13.64 -16.13
N LYS A 79 10.52 -14.10 -16.70
CA LYS A 79 10.01 -13.57 -17.97
C LYS A 79 9.71 -12.07 -17.87
N TYR A 80 9.12 -11.63 -16.77
CA TYR A 80 8.92 -10.19 -16.51
C TYR A 80 10.25 -9.43 -16.53
N ILE A 81 11.27 -9.89 -15.78
CA ILE A 81 12.59 -9.23 -15.76
C ILE A 81 13.21 -9.15 -17.16
N GLN A 82 13.16 -10.24 -17.94
CA GLN A 82 13.72 -10.27 -19.29
C GLN A 82 12.96 -9.33 -20.24
N ALA A 83 11.63 -9.34 -20.19
CA ALA A 83 10.80 -8.48 -21.03
C ALA A 83 10.99 -6.99 -20.70
N SER A 84 11.09 -6.64 -19.40
CA SER A 84 11.34 -5.27 -18.95
C SER A 84 12.67 -4.69 -19.44
N LYS A 85 13.68 -5.52 -19.76
CA LYS A 85 14.92 -5.05 -20.39
C LYS A 85 14.71 -4.56 -21.82
N ASN A 86 13.68 -5.06 -22.50
CA ASN A 86 13.41 -4.79 -23.92
C ASN A 86 12.29 -3.77 -24.13
N ASP A 87 11.39 -3.59 -23.15
CA ASP A 87 10.28 -2.65 -23.22
C ASP A 87 10.02 -1.97 -21.86
N GLU A 88 10.43 -0.71 -21.74
CA GLU A 88 10.27 0.12 -20.54
C GLU A 88 8.79 0.33 -20.17
N LYS A 89 7.85 0.20 -21.11
CA LYS A 89 6.41 0.34 -20.81
C LYS A 89 5.91 -0.75 -19.88
N ILE A 90 6.58 -1.90 -19.82
CA ILE A 90 6.22 -3.00 -18.91
C ILE A 90 6.38 -2.56 -17.45
N GLU A 91 7.46 -1.83 -17.14
CA GLU A 91 7.65 -1.29 -15.79
C GLU A 91 6.57 -0.24 -15.49
N LEU A 92 6.36 0.73 -16.40
CA LEU A 92 5.31 1.75 -16.27
C LEU A 92 3.91 1.14 -16.04
N PHE A 93 3.51 0.14 -16.83
CA PHE A 93 2.22 -0.52 -16.66
C PHE A 93 2.15 -1.31 -15.35
N SER A 94 3.28 -1.86 -14.88
CA SER A 94 3.34 -2.48 -13.56
C SER A 94 3.16 -1.46 -12.43
N GLU A 95 3.67 -0.24 -12.58
CA GLU A 95 3.44 0.87 -11.64
C GLU A 95 1.96 1.28 -11.62
N ILE A 96 1.34 1.43 -12.80
CA ILE A 96 -0.09 1.74 -12.93
C ILE A 96 -0.95 0.63 -12.31
N ASN A 97 -0.58 -0.64 -12.52
CA ASN A 97 -1.30 -1.77 -11.95
C ASN A 97 -1.19 -1.80 -10.41
N ASN A 98 -0.01 -1.47 -9.87
CA ASN A 98 0.19 -1.31 -8.43
C ASN A 98 -0.67 -0.18 -7.84
N MET A 99 -0.86 0.91 -8.59
CA MET A 99 -1.72 2.02 -8.19
C MET A 99 -3.18 1.57 -8.11
N TYR A 100 -3.70 0.86 -9.12
CA TYR A 100 -5.07 0.31 -9.07
C TYR A 100 -5.28 -0.65 -7.91
N ARG A 101 -4.33 -1.57 -7.68
CA ARG A 101 -4.36 -2.46 -6.51
C ARG A 101 -4.41 -1.68 -5.19
N THR A 102 -3.64 -0.59 -5.11
CA THR A 102 -3.60 0.27 -3.92
C THR A 102 -4.94 0.99 -3.73
N PHE A 103 -5.59 1.47 -4.80
CA PHE A 103 -6.93 2.05 -4.73
C PHE A 103 -8.00 1.06 -4.26
N ILE A 104 -7.97 -0.20 -4.73
CA ILE A 104 -8.86 -1.24 -4.21
C ILE A 104 -8.66 -1.39 -2.69
N SER A 105 -7.41 -1.47 -2.24
CA SER A 105 -7.09 -1.54 -0.82
C SER A 105 -7.54 -0.31 -0.05
N LEU A 106 -7.40 0.89 -0.62
CA LEU A 106 -7.83 2.15 -0.03
C LEU A 106 -9.31 2.12 0.28
N PHE A 107 -10.15 1.80 -0.72
CA PHE A 107 -11.59 1.79 -0.54
C PHE A 107 -12.05 0.72 0.44
N LEU A 108 -11.40 -0.45 0.44
CA LEU A 108 -11.67 -1.48 1.44
C LEU A 108 -11.27 -1.04 2.85
N CYS A 109 -10.13 -0.37 3.02
CA CYS A 109 -9.73 0.17 4.32
C CYS A 109 -10.73 1.23 4.81
N LEU A 110 -11.22 2.12 3.93
CA LEU A 110 -12.26 3.09 4.29
C LEU A 110 -13.55 2.40 4.74
N LEU A 111 -14.01 1.39 4.00
CA LEU A 111 -15.20 0.61 4.37
C LEU A 111 -15.02 -0.09 5.73
N LEU A 112 -13.83 -0.60 6.02
CA LEU A 112 -13.52 -1.21 7.31
C LEU A 112 -13.58 -0.20 8.46
N VAL A 113 -13.07 1.03 8.26
CA VAL A 113 -13.14 2.07 9.30
C VAL A 113 -14.58 2.53 9.52
N ILE A 114 -15.34 2.78 8.44
CA ILE A 114 -16.77 3.14 8.54
C ILE A 114 -17.56 2.03 9.23
N GLY A 115 -17.32 0.77 8.87
CA GLY A 115 -17.95 -0.38 9.51
C GLY A 115 -17.58 -0.51 10.99
N TYR A 116 -16.31 -0.29 11.33
CA TYR A 116 -15.83 -0.25 12.71
C TYR A 116 -16.55 0.81 13.53
N ASP A 117 -16.59 2.07 13.05
CA ASP A 117 -17.26 3.16 13.73
C ASP A 117 -18.76 2.87 13.95
N SER A 118 -19.41 2.19 13.01
CA SER A 118 -20.83 1.85 13.10
C SER A 118 -21.16 0.82 14.18
N ILE A 119 -20.20 -0.04 14.55
CA ILE A 119 -20.40 -1.09 15.57
C ILE A 119 -19.61 -0.82 16.86
N ARG A 120 -18.82 0.26 16.90
CA ARG A 120 -17.91 0.57 18.00
C ARG A 120 -18.62 0.67 19.33
N ASP A 121 -19.80 1.26 19.37
CA ASP A 121 -20.57 1.45 20.61
C ASP A 121 -21.18 0.13 21.15
N ILE A 122 -21.17 -0.94 20.36
CA ILE A 122 -21.59 -2.29 20.79
C ILE A 122 -20.47 -2.96 21.60
N PHE A 123 -19.20 -2.68 21.28
CA PHE A 123 -18.04 -3.29 21.91
C PHE A 123 -17.27 -2.25 22.71
N VAL A 124 -17.30 -2.33 24.04
CA VAL A 124 -16.54 -1.43 24.91
C VAL A 124 -15.05 -1.83 24.93
N ILE A 125 -14.34 -1.50 23.84
CA ILE A 125 -12.89 -1.62 23.75
C ILE A 125 -12.28 -0.28 24.18
N ASN A 126 -11.36 -0.31 25.13
CA ASN A 126 -10.67 0.90 25.54
C ASN A 126 -9.64 1.35 24.48
N LYS A 127 -9.36 2.65 24.43
CA LYS A 127 -8.44 3.25 23.43
C LYS A 127 -7.02 2.68 23.49
N THR A 128 -6.55 2.28 24.67
CA THR A 128 -5.22 1.69 24.84
C THR A 128 -5.12 0.36 24.10
N LEU A 129 -6.13 -0.50 24.24
CA LEU A 129 -6.20 -1.80 23.56
C LEU A 129 -6.37 -1.62 22.04
N GLU A 130 -7.23 -0.68 21.59
CA GLU A 130 -7.33 -0.31 20.17
C GLU A 130 -5.95 0.05 19.60
N SER A 131 -5.19 0.89 20.31
CA SER A 131 -3.84 1.33 19.90
C SER A 131 -2.83 0.18 19.86
N VAL A 132 -2.83 -0.69 20.88
CA VAL A 132 -1.96 -1.86 20.93
C VAL A 132 -2.25 -2.81 19.77
N ILE A 133 -3.52 -3.10 19.50
CA ILE A 133 -3.93 -3.94 18.36
C ILE A 133 -3.45 -3.33 17.05
N LEU A 134 -3.63 -2.01 16.85
CA LEU A 134 -3.16 -1.32 15.66
C LEU A 134 -1.65 -1.48 15.46
N PHE A 135 -0.84 -1.26 16.50
CA PHE A 135 0.62 -1.41 16.40
C PHE A 135 1.04 -2.85 16.13
N VAL A 136 0.40 -3.84 16.76
CA VAL A 136 0.66 -5.27 16.49
C VAL A 136 0.34 -5.60 15.02
N VAL A 137 -0.78 -5.13 14.50
CA VAL A 137 -1.16 -5.31 13.09
C VAL A 137 -0.14 -4.66 12.16
N LEU A 138 0.32 -3.44 12.46
CA LEU A 138 1.35 -2.76 11.66
C LEU A 138 2.68 -3.52 11.68
N ILE A 139 3.12 -4.03 12.84
CA ILE A 139 4.34 -4.84 12.96
C ILE A 139 4.23 -6.10 12.09
N LEU A 140 3.10 -6.82 12.16
CA LEU A 140 2.87 -8.00 11.33
C LEU A 140 2.84 -7.65 9.83
N LEU A 141 2.14 -6.58 9.46
CA LEU A 141 2.05 -6.11 8.08
C LEU A 141 3.44 -5.79 7.50
N PHE A 142 4.27 -5.06 8.25
CA PHE A 142 5.61 -4.70 7.80
C PHE A 142 6.58 -5.87 7.85
N THR A 143 6.43 -6.82 8.77
CA THR A 143 7.22 -8.07 8.78
C THR A 143 6.95 -8.90 7.53
N LEU A 144 5.67 -9.08 7.16
CA LEU A 144 5.29 -9.79 5.93
C LEU A 144 5.71 -9.03 4.67
N SER A 145 5.63 -7.70 4.70
CA SER A 145 6.11 -6.84 3.61
C SER A 145 7.61 -6.96 3.42
N TYR A 146 8.37 -6.96 4.51
CA TYR A 146 9.82 -7.14 4.52
C TYR A 146 10.19 -8.49 3.92
N LYS A 147 9.56 -9.57 4.37
CA LYS A 147 9.73 -10.90 3.77
C LYS A 147 9.46 -10.89 2.26
N LYS A 148 8.30 -10.37 1.82
CA LYS A 148 7.92 -10.31 0.40
C LYS A 148 8.95 -9.52 -0.42
N GLN A 149 9.48 -8.43 0.12
CA GLN A 149 10.49 -7.61 -0.56
C GLN A 149 11.83 -8.34 -0.67
N THR A 150 12.27 -9.02 0.39
CA THR A 150 13.48 -9.86 0.37
C THR A 150 13.36 -10.97 -0.68
N ASP A 151 12.20 -11.63 -0.77
CA ASP A 151 11.94 -12.67 -1.79
C ASP A 151 12.06 -12.12 -3.22
N TYR A 152 11.59 -10.89 -3.49
CA TYR A 152 11.77 -10.25 -4.80
C TYR A 152 13.24 -10.00 -5.13
N ILE A 153 14.02 -9.54 -4.15
CA ILE A 153 15.46 -9.30 -4.30
C ILE A 153 16.17 -10.61 -4.66
N SER A 154 15.95 -11.67 -3.88
CA SER A 154 16.54 -12.99 -4.14
C SER A 154 16.17 -13.52 -5.52
N LYS A 155 14.88 -13.48 -5.89
CA LYS A 155 14.45 -13.93 -7.23
C LYS A 155 15.06 -13.12 -8.37
N ARG A 156 15.32 -11.83 -8.17
CA ARG A 156 15.95 -10.97 -9.18
C ARG A 156 17.43 -11.33 -9.38
N ILE A 157 18.14 -11.66 -8.30
CA ILE A 157 19.52 -12.18 -8.34
C ILE A 157 19.55 -13.53 -9.09
N ASP A 158 18.70 -14.48 -8.69
CA ASP A 158 18.62 -15.81 -9.32
C ASP A 158 18.26 -15.76 -10.81
N ALA A 159 17.54 -14.72 -11.24
CA ALA A 159 17.18 -14.51 -12.63
C ALA A 159 18.37 -14.04 -13.50
N GLN A 160 19.41 -13.42 -12.91
CA GLN A 160 20.62 -13.05 -13.64
C GLN A 160 21.63 -14.20 -13.72
N GLN A 161 21.69 -15.07 -12.70
CA GLN A 161 22.70 -16.15 -12.63
C GLN A 161 22.39 -17.35 -13.54
N LYS A 162 21.16 -17.51 -14.04
CA LYS A 162 20.77 -18.60 -14.95
C LYS A 162 20.79 -18.19 -16.44
N GLY A 163 21.52 -17.12 -16.75
CA GLY A 163 21.76 -16.63 -18.12
C GLY A 163 23.13 -16.99 -18.69
N GLU A 164 23.92 -17.78 -17.95
CA GLU A 164 25.09 -18.53 -18.43
C GLU A 164 24.72 -20.00 -18.62
#